data_AF-A0A831TPR7-F1
#
_entry.id   AF-A0A831TPR7-F1
#
_cell.length_a   1.000
_cell.length_b   1.000
_cell.length_c   1.000
_cell.angle_alpha   90.00
_cell.angle_beta   90.00
_cell.angle_gamma   90.00
#
_symmetry.space_group_name_H-M   'P 1'
#
loop_
_entity.id
_entity.type
_entity.pdbx_description
1 polymer ?
#
loop_
_entity_poly.entity_id
_entity_poly.type
_entity_poly.pdbx_seq_one_letter_code
_entity_poly.pdbx_strand_id
1 'polypeptide(L)'
;MPLSRRRGNLRSGAKQPLRDCPGSLTEKPLSEGPIRAGFHRIAYSDGRSVAPGGISCAVLEAGELRLAVISVDGNNIAADFKPILMSRLRSLGVLPVVATTDTHLYTGAISGVDYYTVGSFNREILLELCTECVEEASKRVRSATLCYACYTHRSRYLDASALKHLSVVTRSNIRDGLALVLLTLLTTALAALL
;
A
#
# COMPACT_ATOMS: atom_id res chain seq x y z
N MET A 1 14.89 -42.61 -1.69
CA MET A 1 13.42 -42.84 -1.71
C MET A 1 12.78 -41.77 -2.59
N PRO A 2 12.15 -42.12 -3.72
CA PRO A 2 11.54 -41.13 -4.61
C PRO A 2 10.08 -40.87 -4.22
N LEU A 3 9.75 -39.60 -3.95
CA LEU A 3 8.38 -39.17 -3.71
C LEU A 3 7.65 -39.03 -5.06
N SER A 4 6.65 -39.89 -5.25
CA SER A 4 5.81 -39.98 -6.44
C SER A 4 4.99 -38.71 -6.66
N ARG A 5 5.04 -38.16 -7.88
CA ARG A 5 4.13 -37.13 -8.37
C ARG A 5 2.70 -37.70 -8.49
N ARG A 6 1.76 -37.21 -7.69
CA ARG A 6 0.32 -37.35 -7.99
C ARG A 6 -0.18 -36.09 -8.70
N ARG A 7 -0.46 -36.22 -9.99
CA ARG A 7 -1.29 -35.26 -10.75
C ARG A 7 -2.74 -35.46 -10.28
N GLY A 8 -3.27 -34.50 -9.51
CA GLY A 8 -4.68 -34.43 -9.15
C GLY A 8 -5.47 -33.63 -10.19
N ASN A 9 -6.54 -34.21 -10.71
CA ASN A 9 -7.48 -33.63 -11.67
C ASN A 9 -8.11 -32.31 -11.16
N LEU A 10 -7.93 -31.22 -11.90
CA LEU A 10 -8.44 -29.86 -11.62
C LEU A 10 -9.89 -29.61 -12.09
N ARG A 11 -10.75 -30.64 -12.06
CA ARG A 11 -12.15 -30.51 -12.54
C ARG A 11 -13.14 -31.16 -11.57
N SER A 12 -13.44 -30.49 -10.46
CA SER A 12 -14.70 -30.70 -9.70
C SER A 12 -14.90 -29.81 -8.46
N GLY A 13 -13.98 -28.90 -8.11
CA GLY A 13 -14.04 -28.13 -6.86
C GLY A 13 -15.07 -26.98 -6.79
N ALA A 14 -16.07 -26.92 -7.67
CA ALA A 14 -17.12 -25.92 -7.62
C ALA A 14 -18.38 -26.50 -6.96
N LYS A 15 -18.40 -26.55 -5.61
CA LYS A 15 -19.61 -26.62 -4.75
C LYS A 15 -19.23 -26.93 -3.31
N GLN A 16 -18.84 -25.92 -2.54
CA GLN A 16 -19.05 -25.92 -1.10
C GLN A 16 -19.09 -24.46 -0.61
N PRO A 17 -20.26 -23.95 -0.14
CA PRO A 17 -20.35 -22.61 0.40
C PRO A 17 -19.69 -22.57 1.79
N LEU A 18 -18.81 -21.59 1.97
CA LEU A 18 -18.12 -21.25 3.22
C LEU A 18 -19.14 -20.97 4.33
N ARG A 19 -19.21 -21.85 5.35
CA ARG A 19 -19.94 -21.56 6.59
C ARG A 19 -19.09 -20.83 7.64
N ASP A 20 -17.77 -20.78 7.48
CA ASP A 20 -16.87 -20.42 8.59
C ASP A 20 -15.85 -19.32 8.24
N CYS A 21 -16.29 -18.22 7.63
CA CYS A 21 -15.56 -16.94 7.71
C CYS A 21 -16.19 -16.10 8.85
N PRO A 22 -15.54 -15.94 10.02
CA PRO A 22 -16.04 -15.08 11.07
C PRO A 22 -15.79 -13.63 10.68
N GLY A 23 -16.73 -13.09 9.92
CA GLY A 23 -16.70 -11.75 9.36
C GLY A 23 -17.93 -11.56 8.51
N SER A 24 -19.09 -11.42 9.16
CA SER A 24 -20.26 -10.83 8.52
C SER A 24 -19.82 -9.51 7.90
N LEU A 25 -19.75 -9.43 6.56
CA LEU A 25 -19.58 -8.16 5.87
C LEU A 25 -20.87 -7.37 6.12
N THR A 26 -20.90 -6.61 7.21
CA THR A 26 -22.02 -5.77 7.64
C THR A 26 -22.23 -4.54 6.76
N GLU A 27 -21.38 -4.35 5.74
CA GLU A 27 -21.46 -3.22 4.83
C GLU A 27 -22.47 -3.50 3.71
N LYS A 28 -23.42 -2.57 3.54
CA LYS A 28 -24.37 -2.61 2.44
C LYS A 28 -23.62 -2.56 1.10
N PRO A 29 -23.94 -3.44 0.13
CA PRO A 29 -23.26 -3.44 -1.15
C PRO A 29 -23.45 -2.10 -1.87
N LEU A 30 -22.37 -1.53 -2.40
CA LEU A 30 -22.43 -0.28 -3.18
C LEU A 30 -23.14 -0.46 -4.53
N SER A 31 -23.09 -1.67 -5.10
CA SER A 31 -23.79 -2.01 -6.34
C SER A 31 -23.91 -3.53 -6.51
N GLU A 32 -24.83 -3.97 -7.36
CA GLU A 32 -25.08 -5.37 -7.71
C GLU A 32 -25.06 -5.54 -9.24
N GLY A 33 -24.61 -6.71 -9.72
CA GLY A 33 -24.57 -7.01 -11.15
C GLY A 33 -23.41 -7.91 -11.55
N PRO A 34 -23.30 -8.28 -12.85
CA PRO A 34 -22.17 -9.04 -13.36
C PRO A 34 -20.88 -8.22 -13.21
N ILE A 35 -19.84 -8.84 -12.68
CA ILE A 35 -18.55 -8.18 -12.50
C ILE A 35 -17.82 -8.16 -13.85
N ARG A 36 -17.28 -6.99 -14.20
CA ARG A 36 -16.32 -6.85 -15.29
C ARG A 36 -15.03 -6.26 -14.73
N ALA A 37 -13.91 -6.68 -15.30
CA ALA A 37 -12.60 -6.23 -14.86
C ALA A 37 -11.67 -5.99 -16.04
N GLY A 38 -10.88 -4.93 -15.95
CA GLY A 38 -9.80 -4.59 -16.85
C GLY A 38 -8.53 -4.34 -16.05
N PHE A 39 -7.39 -4.77 -16.58
CA PHE A 39 -6.10 -4.66 -15.89
C PHE A 39 -5.06 -4.07 -16.82
N HIS A 40 -4.21 -3.23 -16.26
CA HIS A 40 -3.04 -2.72 -16.95
C HIS A 40 -1.91 -2.46 -15.98
N ARG A 41 -0.68 -2.49 -16.49
CA ARG A 41 0.52 -2.18 -15.73
C ARG A 41 1.49 -1.43 -16.62
N ILE A 42 2.05 -0.36 -16.07
CA ILE A 42 3.11 0.42 -16.68
C ILE A 42 4.40 0.19 -15.89
N ALA A 43 5.44 -0.24 -16.60
CA ALA A 43 6.78 -0.33 -16.04
C ALA A 43 7.39 1.08 -15.98
N TYR A 44 7.56 1.60 -14.78
CA TYR A 44 8.16 2.92 -14.54
C TYR A 44 8.90 2.88 -13.20
N SER A 45 10.07 3.51 -13.16
CA SER A 45 10.81 3.79 -11.94
C SER A 45 11.60 5.07 -12.14
N ASP A 46 11.65 5.90 -11.11
CA ASP A 46 12.52 7.09 -11.05
C ASP A 46 13.82 6.81 -10.29
N GLY A 47 14.05 5.55 -9.87
CA GLY A 47 15.19 5.13 -9.07
C GLY A 47 15.24 5.67 -7.65
N ARG A 48 14.17 6.34 -7.17
CA ARG A 48 14.16 7.06 -5.88
C ARG A 48 12.84 6.94 -5.12
N SER A 49 11.71 7.31 -5.72
CA SER A 49 10.39 7.30 -5.06
C SER A 49 9.45 6.21 -5.58
N VAL A 50 9.62 5.79 -6.85
CA VAL A 50 8.85 4.72 -7.49
C VAL A 50 9.78 3.55 -7.80
N ALA A 51 9.50 2.40 -7.17
CA ALA A 51 10.26 1.17 -7.32
C ALA A 51 9.94 0.44 -8.64
N PRO A 52 10.79 -0.54 -9.06
CA PRO A 52 10.65 -1.21 -10.35
C PRO A 52 9.33 -1.96 -10.59
N GLY A 53 8.51 -2.16 -9.55
CA GLY A 53 7.14 -2.65 -9.70
C GLY A 53 6.25 -1.70 -10.51
N GLY A 54 6.56 -0.41 -10.55
CA GLY A 54 5.88 0.59 -11.36
C GLY A 54 4.43 0.81 -10.95
N ILE A 55 3.56 1.04 -11.93
CA ILE A 55 2.17 1.43 -11.70
C ILE A 55 1.26 0.30 -12.18
N SER A 56 0.39 -0.19 -11.32
CA SER A 56 -0.61 -1.22 -11.65
C SER A 56 -2.01 -0.70 -11.42
N CYS A 57 -2.93 -1.00 -12.34
CA CYS A 57 -4.33 -0.62 -12.22
C CYS A 57 -5.27 -1.80 -12.49
N ALA A 58 -6.31 -1.89 -11.67
CA ALA A 58 -7.49 -2.70 -11.90
C ALA A 58 -8.73 -1.79 -11.97
N VAL A 59 -9.42 -1.80 -13.10
CA VAL A 59 -10.74 -1.18 -13.26
C VAL A 59 -11.79 -2.26 -13.07
N LEU A 60 -12.71 -2.06 -12.13
CA LEU A 60 -13.79 -2.98 -11.78
C LEU A 60 -15.13 -2.29 -12.05
N GLU A 61 -16.02 -2.98 -12.74
CA GLU A 61 -17.39 -2.53 -12.99
C GLU A 61 -18.38 -3.54 -12.41
N ALA A 62 -19.36 -3.04 -11.66
CA ALA A 62 -20.51 -3.80 -11.18
C ALA A 62 -21.71 -2.86 -11.13
N GLY A 63 -22.76 -3.17 -11.91
CA GLY A 63 -23.90 -2.26 -12.07
C GLY A 63 -23.45 -0.88 -12.57
N GLU A 64 -23.78 0.17 -11.82
CA GLU A 64 -23.37 1.56 -12.10
C GLU A 64 -22.01 1.92 -11.48
N LEU A 65 -21.47 1.07 -10.59
CA LEU A 65 -20.20 1.33 -9.94
C LEU A 65 -19.05 1.03 -10.90
N ARG A 66 -18.21 2.05 -11.15
CA ARG A 66 -16.94 1.92 -11.86
C ARG A 66 -15.79 2.35 -10.94
N LEU A 67 -15.09 1.37 -10.39
CA LEU A 67 -13.98 1.55 -9.46
C LEU A 67 -12.65 1.43 -10.20
N ALA A 68 -11.67 2.29 -9.91
CA ALA A 68 -10.29 2.13 -10.37
C ALA A 68 -9.36 2.01 -9.16
N VAL A 69 -8.82 0.81 -8.93
CA VAL A 69 -7.79 0.57 -7.92
C VAL A 69 -6.44 0.75 -8.60
N ILE A 70 -5.69 1.76 -8.17
CA ILE A 70 -4.33 2.01 -8.64
C ILE A 70 -3.34 1.78 -7.51
N SER A 71 -2.31 1.01 -7.80
CA SER A 71 -1.19 0.75 -6.90
C SER A 71 0.09 1.23 -7.55
N VAL A 72 0.81 2.13 -6.86
CA VAL A 72 2.15 2.54 -7.27
C VAL A 72 3.16 1.83 -6.39
N ASP A 73 4.12 1.15 -7.00
CA ASP A 73 5.19 0.48 -6.27
C ASP A 73 6.16 1.52 -5.71
N GLY A 74 6.23 1.61 -4.39
CA GLY A 74 7.04 2.62 -3.69
C GLY A 74 6.59 2.79 -2.25
N ASN A 75 7.15 3.79 -1.57
CA ASN A 75 6.75 4.19 -0.22
C ASN A 75 5.34 4.79 -0.19
N ASN A 76 4.93 5.28 0.97
CA ASN A 76 3.77 6.15 1.12
C ASN A 76 3.70 7.24 0.04
N ILE A 77 2.49 7.59 -0.36
CA ILE A 77 2.23 8.69 -1.30
C ILE A 77 2.23 10.04 -0.58
N ALA A 78 2.78 11.07 -1.22
CA ALA A 78 2.79 12.43 -0.68
C ALA A 78 1.35 12.93 -0.45
N ALA A 79 1.10 13.49 0.74
CA ALA A 79 -0.24 13.84 1.20
C ALA A 79 -0.89 14.96 0.36
N ASP A 80 -0.08 15.84 -0.22
CA ASP A 80 -0.48 16.90 -1.14
C ASP A 80 -0.70 16.39 -2.57
N PHE A 81 0.00 15.32 -2.97
CA PHE A 81 -0.11 14.73 -4.30
C PHE A 81 -1.35 13.84 -4.47
N LYS A 82 -1.66 13.03 -3.45
CA LYS A 82 -2.78 12.06 -3.51
C LYS A 82 -4.11 12.71 -3.90
N PRO A 83 -4.54 13.86 -3.32
CA PRO A 83 -5.79 14.51 -3.71
C PRO A 83 -5.82 14.97 -5.17
N ILE A 84 -4.68 15.45 -5.70
CA ILE A 84 -4.53 15.89 -7.09
C ILE A 84 -4.72 14.69 -8.02
N LEU A 85 -4.01 13.59 -7.76
CA LEU A 85 -4.14 12.36 -8.52
C LEU A 85 -5.58 11.81 -8.46
N MET A 86 -6.20 11.76 -7.28
CA MET A 86 -7.59 11.32 -7.16
C MET A 86 -8.57 12.21 -7.93
N SER A 87 -8.35 13.53 -7.94
CA SER A 87 -9.16 14.46 -8.74
C SER A 87 -9.01 14.19 -10.24
N ARG A 88 -7.77 14.01 -10.71
CA ARG A 88 -7.45 13.68 -12.10
C ARG A 88 -8.08 12.37 -12.56
N LEU A 89 -8.06 11.35 -11.71
CA LEU A 89 -8.67 10.06 -12.04
C LEU A 89 -10.20 10.13 -11.99
N ARG A 90 -10.80 10.88 -11.06
CA ARG A 90 -12.25 11.08 -11.01
C ARG A 90 -12.81 11.68 -12.30
N SER A 91 -12.06 12.56 -12.99
CA SER A 91 -12.52 13.12 -14.27
C SER A 91 -12.60 12.10 -15.41
N LEU A 92 -12.06 10.89 -15.22
CA LEU A 92 -12.24 9.76 -16.15
C LEU A 92 -13.54 8.97 -15.91
N GLY A 93 -14.41 9.44 -15.00
CA GLY A 93 -15.68 8.78 -14.68
C GLY A 93 -15.52 7.51 -13.83
N VAL A 94 -14.46 7.43 -13.02
CA VAL A 94 -14.21 6.31 -12.11
C VAL A 94 -14.18 6.80 -10.66
N LEU A 95 -14.46 5.89 -9.72
CA LEU A 95 -14.16 6.07 -8.30
C LEU A 95 -12.72 5.58 -8.03
N PRO A 96 -11.75 6.48 -7.80
CA PRO A 96 -10.36 6.07 -7.64
C PRO A 96 -10.04 5.63 -6.22
N VAL A 97 -9.34 4.50 -6.10
CA VAL A 97 -8.68 4.03 -4.88
C VAL A 97 -7.19 4.01 -5.16
N VAL A 98 -6.48 4.98 -4.60
CA VAL A 98 -5.02 5.13 -4.76
C VAL A 98 -4.32 4.53 -3.54
N ALA A 99 -3.48 3.55 -3.81
CA ALA A 99 -2.64 2.87 -2.83
C ALA A 99 -1.17 2.83 -3.29
N THR A 100 -0.29 2.57 -2.34
CA THR A 100 1.12 2.25 -2.59
C THR A 100 1.43 0.87 -1.99
N THR A 101 2.44 0.19 -2.51
CA THR A 101 2.83 -1.14 -2.01
C THR A 101 3.60 -1.07 -0.69
N ASP A 102 4.15 0.09 -0.36
CA ASP A 102 5.08 0.30 0.76
C ASP A 102 6.22 -0.72 0.72
N THR A 103 6.84 -0.89 -0.46
CA THR A 103 7.89 -1.90 -0.65
C THR A 103 9.18 -1.60 0.08
N HIS A 104 9.41 -0.36 0.55
CA HIS A 104 10.60 0.05 1.31
C HIS A 104 11.93 -0.26 0.62
N LEU A 105 11.92 -0.41 -0.71
CA LEU A 105 13.13 -0.70 -1.50
C LEU A 105 14.12 0.47 -1.49
N TYR A 106 13.62 1.71 -1.44
CA TYR A 106 14.41 2.94 -1.29
C TYR A 106 14.28 3.49 0.14
N THR A 107 14.74 2.72 1.13
CA THR A 107 14.79 3.16 2.53
C THR A 107 16.11 3.81 2.89
N GLY A 108 16.06 4.73 3.86
CA GLY A 108 17.25 5.31 4.51
C GLY A 108 18.07 4.34 5.36
N ALA A 109 17.82 3.04 5.26
CA ALA A 109 18.71 2.00 5.78
C ALA A 109 20.03 1.95 4.99
N ILE A 110 20.05 2.45 3.75
CA ILE A 110 21.27 2.64 2.95
C ILE A 110 21.73 4.09 3.13
N SER A 111 22.96 4.28 3.60
CA SER A 111 23.55 5.62 3.74
C SER A 111 23.51 6.37 2.40
N GLY A 112 22.92 7.56 2.38
CA GLY A 112 22.80 8.40 1.18
C GLY A 112 21.51 8.22 0.36
N VAL A 113 20.59 7.33 0.75
CA VAL A 113 19.25 7.20 0.14
C VAL A 113 18.23 7.80 1.10
N ASP A 114 17.69 8.98 0.80
CA ASP A 114 16.64 9.54 1.64
C ASP A 114 15.30 8.80 1.44
N TYR A 115 14.44 8.92 2.45
CA TYR A 115 13.09 8.38 2.42
C TYR A 115 12.17 9.29 1.60
N TYR A 116 12.02 9.00 0.31
CA TYR A 116 11.14 9.77 -0.59
C TYR A 116 9.77 9.12 -0.74
N THR A 117 8.72 9.94 -0.66
CA THR A 117 7.33 9.52 -0.89
C THR A 117 7.00 9.52 -2.38
N VAL A 118 6.09 8.64 -2.81
CA VAL A 118 5.57 8.65 -4.19
C VAL A 118 4.94 10.01 -4.46
N GLY A 119 5.35 10.67 -5.55
CA GLY A 119 4.94 12.04 -5.88
C GLY A 119 5.86 13.14 -5.33
N SER A 120 7.03 12.79 -4.80
CA SER A 120 8.10 13.77 -4.49
C SER A 120 8.84 14.25 -5.74
N PHE A 121 8.93 13.41 -6.77
CA PHE A 121 9.61 13.68 -8.04
C PHE A 121 8.69 13.38 -9.23
N ASN A 122 8.99 13.99 -10.38
CA ASN A 122 8.35 13.71 -11.66
C ASN A 122 6.81 13.65 -11.57
N ARG A 123 6.20 14.60 -10.84
CA ARG A 123 4.79 14.57 -10.46
C ARG A 123 3.87 14.56 -11.67
N GLU A 124 4.19 15.36 -12.67
CA GLU A 124 3.45 15.49 -13.92
C GLU A 124 3.50 14.18 -14.71
N ILE A 125 4.69 13.61 -14.88
CA ILE A 125 4.88 12.29 -15.51
C ILE A 125 4.10 11.22 -14.75
N LEU A 126 4.16 11.22 -13.42
CA LEU A 126 3.44 10.24 -12.61
C LEU A 126 1.91 10.40 -12.74
N LEU A 127 1.39 11.63 -12.81
CA LEU A 127 -0.03 11.89 -13.08
C LEU A 127 -0.43 11.37 -14.45
N GLU A 128 0.36 11.64 -15.48
CA GLU A 128 0.12 11.18 -16.85
C GLU A 128 0.11 9.66 -16.93
N LEU A 129 1.15 9.00 -16.43
CA LEU A 129 1.25 7.54 -16.44
C LEU A 129 0.13 6.89 -15.60
N CYS A 130 -0.25 7.47 -14.46
CA CYS A 130 -1.41 6.96 -13.70
C CYS A 130 -2.71 7.09 -14.49
N THR A 131 -2.90 8.21 -15.19
CA THR A 131 -4.07 8.47 -16.04
C THR A 131 -4.12 7.45 -17.18
N GLU A 132 -3.01 7.31 -17.91
CA GLU A 132 -2.83 6.34 -18.99
C GLU A 132 -3.13 4.92 -18.49
N CYS A 133 -2.62 4.54 -17.33
CA CYS A 133 -2.82 3.21 -16.77
C CYS A 133 -4.32 2.90 -16.51
N VAL A 134 -5.10 3.89 -16.05
CA VAL A 134 -6.55 3.75 -15.86
C VAL A 134 -7.29 3.69 -17.19
N GLU A 135 -6.91 4.51 -18.17
CA GLU A 135 -7.51 4.49 -19.52
C GLU A 135 -7.25 3.16 -20.22
N GLU A 136 -6.03 2.66 -20.14
CA GLU A 136 -5.61 1.39 -20.71
C GLU A 136 -6.27 0.20 -20.01
N ALA A 137 -6.38 0.23 -18.68
CA ALA A 137 -7.15 -0.78 -17.94
C ALA A 137 -8.63 -0.74 -18.34
N SER A 138 -9.20 0.46 -18.50
CA SER A 138 -10.59 0.68 -18.93
C SER A 138 -10.89 0.08 -20.31
N LYS A 139 -9.98 0.24 -21.29
CA LYS A 139 -10.13 -0.35 -22.64
C LYS A 139 -10.13 -1.88 -22.62
N ARG A 140 -9.57 -2.50 -21.57
CA ARG A 140 -9.44 -3.97 -21.43
C ARG A 140 -10.54 -4.59 -20.57
N VAL A 141 -11.56 -3.84 -20.17
CA VAL A 141 -12.66 -4.34 -19.32
C VAL A 141 -13.47 -5.42 -20.02
N ARG A 142 -13.52 -6.60 -19.40
CA ARG A 142 -14.23 -7.78 -19.88
C ARG A 142 -14.95 -8.48 -18.74
N SER A 143 -15.91 -9.35 -19.06
CA SER A 143 -16.61 -10.16 -18.05
C SER A 143 -15.60 -10.93 -17.19
N ALA A 144 -15.81 -10.92 -15.89
CA ALA A 144 -14.92 -11.51 -14.91
C ALA A 144 -15.70 -12.22 -13.80
N THR A 145 -15.08 -13.24 -13.21
CA THR A 145 -15.59 -13.91 -12.01
C THR A 145 -14.69 -13.54 -10.84
N LEU A 146 -15.29 -13.09 -9.75
CA LEU A 146 -14.57 -12.81 -8.51
C LEU A 146 -14.44 -14.11 -7.70
N CYS A 147 -13.24 -14.43 -7.29
CA CYS A 147 -12.95 -15.48 -6.31
C CYS A 147 -12.01 -14.91 -5.27
N TYR A 148 -12.27 -15.19 -4.00
CA TYR A 148 -11.36 -14.84 -2.91
C TYR A 148 -11.14 -16.07 -2.04
N ALA A 149 -9.98 -16.11 -1.40
CA ALA A 149 -9.63 -17.13 -0.43
C ALA A 149 -9.02 -16.45 0.79
N CYS A 150 -9.47 -16.88 1.97
CA CYS A 150 -8.94 -16.39 3.24
C CYS A 150 -8.01 -17.44 3.83
N TYR A 151 -6.82 -17.01 4.23
CA TYR A 151 -5.84 -17.88 4.87
C TYR A 151 -5.47 -17.30 6.23
N THR A 152 -5.49 -18.13 7.27
CA THR A 152 -4.97 -17.74 8.58
C THR A 152 -3.47 -17.98 8.60
N HIS A 153 -2.71 -16.93 8.86
CA HIS A 153 -1.26 -17.01 9.03
C HIS A 153 -0.87 -16.58 10.43
N ARG A 154 -0.07 -17.40 11.12
CA ARG A 154 0.46 -17.07 12.44
C ARG A 154 1.79 -16.34 12.28
N SER A 155 1.76 -15.01 12.44
CA SER A 155 2.95 -14.15 12.44
C SER A 155 3.06 -13.36 13.74
N ARG A 156 4.23 -12.76 13.97
CA ARG A 156 4.42 -11.74 15.01
C ARG A 156 4.11 -10.39 14.40
N TYR A 157 3.30 -9.61 15.08
CA TYR A 157 3.00 -8.23 14.70
C TYR A 157 3.09 -7.33 15.93
N LEU A 158 3.38 -6.06 15.70
CA LEU A 158 3.28 -5.03 16.72
C LEU A 158 1.81 -4.71 16.93
N ASP A 159 1.25 -5.19 18.03
CA ASP A 159 -0.11 -4.86 18.43
C ASP A 159 -0.16 -3.50 19.13
N ALA A 160 -1.38 -3.06 19.48
CA ALA A 160 -1.58 -1.79 20.18
C ALA A 160 -0.81 -1.72 21.52
N SER A 161 -0.67 -2.86 22.21
CA SER A 161 0.06 -2.91 23.48
C SER A 161 1.56 -2.69 23.26
N ALA A 162 2.16 -3.39 22.29
CA ALA A 162 3.57 -3.23 21.94
C ALA A 162 3.90 -1.82 21.45
N LEU A 163 3.04 -1.21 20.63
CA LEU A 163 3.20 0.18 20.19
C LEU A 163 3.15 1.17 21.38
N LYS A 164 2.24 0.95 22.33
CA LYS A 164 2.16 1.76 23.55
C LYS A 164 3.43 1.64 24.39
N HIS A 165 3.97 0.43 24.54
CA HIS A 165 5.23 0.20 25.25
C HIS A 165 6.40 0.92 24.56
N LEU A 166 6.52 0.82 23.24
CA LEU A 166 7.54 1.56 22.48
C LEU A 166 7.43 3.08 22.67
N SER A 167 6.21 3.61 22.69
CA SER A 167 5.97 5.05 22.92
C SER A 167 6.43 5.49 24.31
N VAL A 168 6.13 4.70 25.36
CA VAL A 168 6.54 4.99 26.74
C VAL A 168 8.07 4.96 26.88
N VAL A 169 8.73 3.94 26.34
CA VAL A 169 10.19 3.82 26.39
C VAL A 169 10.85 4.98 25.65
N THR A 170 10.38 5.30 24.43
CA THR A 170 10.89 6.44 23.66
C THR A 170 10.76 7.75 24.43
N ARG A 171 9.62 7.99 25.08
CA ARG A 171 9.39 9.20 25.88
C ARG A 171 10.33 9.29 27.09
N SER A 172 10.57 8.18 27.79
CA SER A 172 11.52 8.16 28.91
C SER A 172 12.94 8.46 28.41
N ASN A 173 13.37 7.81 27.34
CA ASN A 173 14.70 8.00 26.77
C ASN A 173 14.94 9.45 26.34
N ILE A 174 13.96 10.10 25.72
CA ILE A 174 14.05 11.53 25.34
C ILE A 174 14.20 12.40 26.58
N ARG A 175 13.37 12.19 27.62
CA ARG A 175 13.43 12.95 28.87
C ARG A 175 14.81 12.79 29.53
N ASP A 176 15.27 11.55 29.69
CA ASP A 176 16.50 11.23 30.39
C ASP A 176 17.72 11.73 29.61
N GLY A 177 17.71 11.61 28.28
CA GLY A 177 18.73 12.18 27.40
C GLY A 177 18.79 13.71 27.48
N LEU A 178 17.64 14.39 27.53
CA LEU A 178 17.60 15.86 27.65
C LEU A 178 18.10 16.33 29.03
N ALA A 179 17.76 15.61 30.09
CA ALA A 179 18.31 15.87 31.43
C ALA A 179 19.83 15.69 31.48
N LEU A 180 20.36 14.63 30.84
CA LEU A 180 21.80 14.43 30.69
C LEU A 180 22.46 15.59 29.96
N VAL A 181 21.95 16.01 28.79
CA VAL A 181 22.50 17.15 28.03
C VAL A 181 22.55 18.43 28.88
N LEU A 182 21.47 18.75 29.60
CA LEU A 182 21.43 19.92 30.48
C LEU A 182 22.45 19.82 31.63
N LEU A 183 22.62 18.64 32.22
CA LEU A 183 23.60 18.40 33.26
C LEU A 183 25.03 18.57 32.71
N THR A 184 25.32 18.09 31.50
CA THR A 184 26.63 18.28 30.85
C THR A 184 26.90 19.75 30.55
N LEU A 185 25.91 20.50 30.06
CA LEU A 185 26.04 21.94 29.82
C LEU A 185 26.27 22.72 31.13
N LEU A 186 25.56 22.37 32.21
CA LEU A 186 25.74 23.01 33.51
C LEU A 186 27.13 22.75 34.09
N THR A 187 27.59 21.50 34.04
CA THR A 187 28.91 21.12 34.56
C THR A 187 30.06 21.73 33.77
N THR A 188 29.95 21.79 32.43
CA THR A 188 30.93 22.48 31.58
C THR A 188 30.96 23.99 31.82
N ALA A 189 29.81 24.64 32.00
CA ALA A 189 29.75 26.07 32.34
C ALA A 189 30.36 26.35 33.73
N LEU A 190 30.10 25.51 34.72
CA LEU A 190 30.67 25.65 36.06
C LEU A 190 32.20 25.47 36.04
N ALA A 191 32.70 24.49 35.28
CA ALA A 191 34.13 24.25 35.11
C ALA A 191 34.85 25.41 34.41
N ALA A 192 34.17 26.17 33.56
CA ALA A 192 34.73 27.36 32.91
C ALA A 192 34.76 28.61 33.81
N LEU A 193 34.03 28.59 34.94
CA LEU A 193 33.96 29.68 35.92
C LEU A 193 34.93 29.49 37.10
N LEU A 194 35.51 28.31 37.25
CA LEU A 194 36.52 27.95 38.26
C LEU A 194 37.94 28.07 37.69
#